data_AF-A0A810BJ71-F1
#
_entry.id   AF-A0A810BJ71-F1
#
_cell.length_a   1.000
_cell.length_b   1.000
_cell.length_c   1.000
_cell.angle_alpha   90.00
_cell.angle_beta   90.00
_cell.angle_gamma   90.00
#
_symmetry.space_group_name_H-M   'P 1'
#
loop_
_entity.id
_entity.type
_entity.pdbx_description
1 polymer ?
#
loop_
_entity_poly.entity_id
_entity_poly.type
_entity_poly.pdbx_seq_one_letter_code
_entity_poly.pdbx_strand_id
1 'polypeptide(L)'
;MSISNVVALKEVVSQHETAPLDDVANAINIKLRLADRSDNTASNHRLAAGQMLVTLRKRVEGEGLNWWKWAAGRFDRSRKDIEKIMRLAKSDDPVVAAETERAEARTRMANLRSDPERAVRSGPVERTVRSTQFVERALALVEQMDDGEREEFITKLPDKRRGKDGKSYPAKFTKASKPKRARAEPDASIEDQINRNTRELSDFIDGYCERTEGWFAEHRAAIDIEGKGSLLRFLYSSADKLMRLAQALDDR
;
A
#
# COMPACT_ATOMS: atom_id res chain seq x y z
N MET A 1 -23.23 12.72 -3.44
CA MET A 1 -23.54 11.84 -2.28
C MET A 1 -22.23 11.29 -1.72
N SER A 2 -22.09 11.04 -0.41
CA SER A 2 -20.84 10.43 0.09
C SER A 2 -20.77 8.96 -0.31
N ILE A 3 -19.79 8.58 -1.14
CA ILE A 3 -19.56 7.20 -1.57
C ILE A 3 -19.02 6.40 -0.38
N SER A 4 -19.92 5.76 0.37
CA SER A 4 -19.60 5.09 1.64
C SER A 4 -19.19 3.63 1.49
N ASN A 5 -19.49 2.98 0.35
CA ASN A 5 -19.20 1.56 0.14
C ASN A 5 -18.70 1.25 -1.29
N VAL A 6 -18.16 0.03 -1.46
CA VAL A 6 -17.58 -0.45 -2.73
C VAL A 6 -18.64 -0.61 -3.83
N VAL A 7 -19.91 -0.85 -3.48
CA VAL A 7 -21.01 -1.03 -4.43
C VAL A 7 -21.34 0.30 -5.11
N ALA A 8 -21.53 1.36 -4.32
CA ALA A 8 -21.76 2.72 -4.81
C ALA A 8 -20.58 3.21 -5.66
N LEU A 9 -19.34 2.85 -5.28
CA LEU A 9 -18.18 3.15 -6.12
C LEU A 9 -18.27 2.47 -7.49
N LYS A 10 -18.66 1.19 -7.54
CA LYS A 10 -18.82 0.46 -8.81
C LYS A 10 -19.91 1.08 -9.68
N GLU A 11 -21.02 1.49 -9.07
CA GLU A 11 -22.13 2.15 -9.77
C GLU A 11 -21.69 3.48 -10.38
N VAL A 12 -21.08 4.37 -9.60
CA VAL A 12 -20.55 5.66 -10.10
C VAL A 12 -19.48 5.44 -11.18
N VAL A 13 -18.62 4.43 -11.03
CA VAL A 13 -17.62 4.08 -12.05
C VAL A 13 -18.29 3.60 -13.35
N SER A 14 -19.35 2.81 -13.26
CA SER A 14 -20.11 2.36 -14.45
C SER A 14 -20.89 3.49 -15.13
N GLN A 15 -21.34 4.48 -14.36
CA GLN A 15 -22.17 5.60 -14.82
C GLN A 15 -21.39 6.93 -14.88
N HIS A 16 -20.06 6.89 -14.98
CA HIS A 16 -19.22 8.09 -14.87
C HIS A 16 -19.46 9.13 -15.98
N GLU A 17 -20.10 8.73 -17.08
CA GLU A 17 -20.51 9.63 -18.17
C GLU A 17 -21.68 10.55 -17.80
N THR A 18 -22.61 10.08 -16.96
CA THR A 18 -23.84 10.81 -16.61
C THR A 18 -23.88 11.27 -15.15
N ALA A 19 -23.10 10.64 -14.27
CA ALA A 19 -23.05 10.96 -12.84
C ALA A 19 -22.61 12.42 -12.57
N PRO A 20 -22.99 13.04 -11.44
CA PRO A 20 -22.57 14.39 -11.08
C PRO A 20 -21.04 14.55 -11.04
N LEU A 21 -20.52 15.69 -11.51
CA LEU A 21 -19.07 15.90 -11.66
C LEU A 21 -18.29 15.72 -10.35
N ASP A 22 -18.83 16.19 -9.23
CA ASP A 22 -18.18 16.06 -7.91
C ASP A 22 -18.19 14.60 -7.41
N ASP A 23 -19.22 13.81 -7.72
CA ASP A 23 -19.26 12.39 -7.38
C ASP A 23 -18.24 11.59 -8.21
N VAL A 24 -18.05 11.93 -9.48
CA VAL A 24 -17.00 11.36 -10.34
C VAL A 24 -15.61 11.72 -9.83
N ALA A 25 -15.39 12.98 -9.43
CA ALA A 25 -14.12 13.42 -8.83
C ALA A 25 -13.81 12.64 -7.53
N ASN A 26 -14.81 12.43 -6.67
CA ASN A 26 -14.67 11.63 -5.47
C ASN A 26 -14.33 10.16 -5.78
N ALA A 27 -15.02 9.56 -6.75
CA ALA A 27 -14.74 8.20 -7.19
C ALA A 27 -13.31 8.03 -7.72
N ILE A 28 -12.80 9.03 -8.47
CA ILE A 28 -11.41 9.08 -8.93
C ILE A 28 -10.45 9.11 -7.74
N ASN A 29 -10.66 9.97 -6.75
CA ASN A 29 -9.81 10.01 -5.55
C ASN A 29 -9.79 8.66 -4.82
N ILE A 30 -10.93 7.98 -4.70
CA ILE A 30 -11.00 6.65 -4.10
C ILE A 30 -10.16 5.64 -4.90
N LYS A 31 -10.29 5.61 -6.23
CA LYS A 31 -9.48 4.74 -7.09
C LYS A 31 -7.99 5.04 -6.97
N LEU A 32 -7.60 6.32 -6.92
CA LEU A 32 -6.20 6.72 -6.73
C LEU A 32 -5.65 6.32 -5.37
N ARG A 33 -6.46 6.36 -4.31
CA ARG A 33 -6.07 5.88 -2.98
C ARG A 33 -5.98 4.36 -2.91
N LEU A 34 -6.88 3.64 -3.61
CA LEU A 34 -6.79 2.19 -3.74
C LEU A 34 -5.52 1.78 -4.47
N ALA A 35 -5.15 2.51 -5.53
CA ALA A 35 -3.92 2.28 -6.27
C ALA A 35 -2.66 2.40 -5.42
N ASP A 36 -2.64 3.26 -4.39
CA ASP A 36 -1.52 3.39 -3.47
C ASP A 36 -1.42 2.25 -2.45
N ARG A 37 -2.53 1.55 -2.20
CA ARG A 37 -2.60 0.48 -1.19
C ARG A 37 -2.37 -0.91 -1.75
N SER A 38 -2.55 -1.08 -3.05
CA SER A 38 -2.49 -2.39 -3.70
C SER A 38 -1.29 -2.49 -4.61
N ASP A 39 -0.36 -3.41 -4.38
CA ASP A 39 0.83 -3.52 -5.23
C ASP A 39 0.49 -4.05 -6.64
N ASN A 40 -0.19 -5.21 -6.72
CA ASN A 40 -0.48 -5.85 -8.01
C ASN A 40 -1.65 -5.20 -8.77
N THR A 41 -2.60 -4.58 -8.07
CA THR A 41 -3.75 -3.89 -8.72
C THR A 41 -3.58 -2.38 -8.82
N ALA A 42 -2.42 -1.84 -8.40
CA ALA A 42 -2.11 -0.40 -8.49
C ALA A 42 -2.40 0.15 -9.87
N SER A 43 -1.89 -0.59 -10.87
CA SER A 43 -1.87 -0.20 -12.27
C SER A 43 -3.27 -0.14 -12.86
N ASN A 44 -4.09 -1.17 -12.60
CA ASN A 44 -5.47 -1.23 -13.07
C ASN A 44 -6.31 -0.10 -12.48
N HIS A 45 -6.09 0.23 -11.20
CA HIS A 45 -6.78 1.34 -10.55
C HIS A 45 -6.34 2.72 -11.08
N ARG A 46 -5.05 2.91 -11.39
CA ARG A 46 -4.55 4.14 -12.04
C ARG A 46 -5.09 4.29 -13.45
N LEU A 47 -5.12 3.22 -14.24
CA LEU A 47 -5.67 3.25 -15.60
C LEU A 47 -7.16 3.56 -15.59
N ALA A 48 -7.94 2.90 -14.74
CA ALA A 48 -9.36 3.20 -14.57
C ALA A 48 -9.59 4.66 -14.13
N ALA A 49 -8.81 5.16 -13.18
CA ALA A 49 -8.86 6.57 -12.76
C ALA A 49 -8.51 7.52 -13.92
N GLY A 50 -7.52 7.17 -14.75
CA GLY A 50 -7.13 7.95 -15.91
C GLY A 50 -8.20 8.01 -16.98
N GLN A 51 -8.89 6.90 -17.26
CA GLN A 51 -10.03 6.88 -18.18
C GLN A 51 -11.16 7.79 -17.67
N MET A 52 -11.51 7.69 -16.38
CA MET A 52 -12.50 8.57 -15.76
C MET A 52 -12.09 10.05 -15.83
N LEU A 53 -10.81 10.37 -15.64
CA LEU A 53 -10.29 11.74 -15.76
C LEU A 53 -10.42 12.29 -17.19
N VAL A 54 -10.18 11.46 -18.22
CA VAL A 54 -10.33 11.87 -19.62
C VAL A 54 -11.79 12.15 -19.95
N THR A 55 -12.72 11.29 -19.53
CA THR A 55 -14.16 11.50 -19.71
C THR A 55 -14.63 12.74 -18.95
N LEU A 56 -14.23 12.88 -17.68
CA LEU A 56 -14.59 14.02 -16.84
C LEU A 56 -14.08 15.34 -17.42
N ARG A 57 -12.85 15.35 -17.98
CA ARG A 57 -12.32 16.52 -18.67
C ARG A 57 -13.16 16.94 -19.86
N LYS A 58 -13.57 16.00 -20.71
CA LYS A 58 -14.43 16.29 -21.87
C LYS A 58 -15.76 16.92 -21.42
N ARG A 59 -16.34 16.44 -20.31
CA ARG A 59 -17.59 16.98 -19.76
C ARG A 59 -17.43 18.41 -19.24
N VAL A 60 -16.42 18.64 -18.39
CA VAL A 60 -16.12 19.96 -17.83
C VAL A 60 -15.82 20.98 -18.92
N GLU A 61 -15.02 20.61 -19.92
CA GLU A 61 -14.72 21.48 -21.06
C GLU A 61 -15.96 21.70 -21.95
N GLY A 62 -16.85 20.71 -22.07
CA GLY A 62 -18.15 20.83 -22.75
C GLY A 62 -19.12 21.80 -22.07
N GLU A 63 -19.01 21.96 -20.74
CA GLU A 63 -19.74 22.99 -19.97
C GLU A 63 -19.07 24.39 -20.05
N GLY A 64 -17.99 24.54 -20.84
CA GLY A 64 -17.28 25.81 -21.01
C GLY A 64 -16.33 26.16 -19.85
N LEU A 65 -16.07 25.23 -18.93
CA LEU A 65 -15.19 25.45 -17.79
C LEU A 65 -13.74 25.10 -18.15
N ASN A 66 -12.78 25.90 -17.66
CA ASN A 66 -11.36 25.56 -17.80
C ASN A 66 -11.02 24.37 -16.89
N TRP A 67 -10.63 23.25 -17.50
CA TRP A 67 -10.31 22.00 -16.80
C TRP A 67 -9.39 22.19 -15.59
N TRP A 68 -8.28 22.91 -15.75
CA TRP A 68 -7.28 23.04 -14.67
C TRP A 68 -7.73 23.94 -13.54
N LYS A 69 -8.52 24.99 -13.83
CA LYS A 69 -9.15 25.81 -12.79
C LYS A 69 -10.20 25.01 -12.03
N TRP A 70 -10.99 24.19 -12.73
CA TRP A 70 -12.00 23.33 -12.11
C TRP A 70 -11.38 22.21 -11.26
N ALA A 71 -10.33 21.56 -11.76
CA ALA A 71 -9.65 20.47 -11.07
C ALA A 71 -8.88 20.92 -9.80
N ALA A 72 -8.56 22.21 -9.68
CA ALA A 72 -7.82 22.74 -8.54
C ALA A 72 -8.58 22.51 -7.23
N GLY A 73 -7.95 21.79 -6.29
CA GLY A 73 -8.53 21.48 -4.97
C GLY A 73 -9.52 20.30 -4.94
N ARG A 74 -9.85 19.68 -6.09
CA ARG A 74 -10.76 18.52 -6.15
C ARG A 74 -10.04 17.18 -6.07
N PHE A 75 -8.76 17.14 -6.40
CA PHE A 75 -7.95 15.92 -6.38
C PHE A 75 -6.84 16.01 -5.34
N ASP A 76 -6.60 14.90 -4.63
CA ASP A 76 -5.52 14.79 -3.64
C ASP A 76 -4.11 14.77 -4.27
N ARG A 77 -4.03 14.69 -5.60
CA ARG A 77 -2.79 14.54 -6.36
C ARG A 77 -2.34 15.83 -7.00
N SER A 78 -1.03 15.90 -7.26
CA SER A 78 -0.44 17.01 -7.99
C SER A 78 -0.95 17.05 -9.43
N ARG A 79 -1.00 18.26 -10.01
CA ARG A 79 -1.34 18.48 -11.42
C ARG A 79 -0.52 17.60 -12.38
N LYS A 80 0.80 17.52 -12.16
CA LYS A 80 1.71 16.72 -13.00
C LYS A 80 1.37 15.24 -12.97
N ASP A 81 0.95 14.72 -11.81
CA ASP A 81 0.54 13.32 -11.66
C ASP A 81 -0.78 13.04 -12.37
N ILE A 82 -1.77 13.93 -12.24
CA ILE A 82 -3.04 13.83 -12.97
C ILE A 82 -2.81 13.85 -14.49
N GLU A 83 -1.99 14.78 -14.98
CA GLU A 83 -1.63 14.88 -16.40
C GLU A 83 -0.95 13.60 -16.91
N LYS A 84 -0.03 13.05 -16.12
CA LYS A 84 0.66 11.80 -16.40
C LYS A 84 -0.32 10.63 -16.51
N ILE A 85 -1.25 10.49 -15.56
CA ILE A 85 -2.25 9.42 -15.54
C ILE A 85 -3.21 9.54 -16.73
N MET A 86 -3.65 10.75 -17.07
CA MET A 86 -4.49 10.99 -18.25
C MET A 86 -3.76 10.64 -19.55
N ARG A 87 -2.46 10.95 -19.64
CA ARG A 87 -1.63 10.63 -20.81
C ARG A 87 -1.53 9.12 -21.02
N LEU A 88 -1.29 8.34 -19.95
CA LEU A 88 -1.27 6.87 -20.02
C LEU A 88 -2.63 6.29 -20.43
N ALA A 89 -3.73 6.88 -19.97
CA ALA A 89 -5.06 6.41 -20.33
C ALA A 89 -5.46 6.76 -21.78
N LYS A 90 -4.78 7.72 -22.41
CA LYS A 90 -5.07 8.17 -23.78
C LYS A 90 -4.29 7.40 -24.86
N SER A 91 -3.27 6.63 -24.50
CA SER A 91 -2.53 5.83 -25.48
C SER A 91 -3.40 4.73 -26.08
N ASP A 92 -3.10 4.31 -27.31
CA ASP A 92 -3.86 3.28 -28.03
C ASP A 92 -3.92 1.95 -27.26
N ASP A 93 -2.81 1.59 -26.59
CA ASP A 93 -2.76 0.49 -25.61
C ASP A 93 -2.31 1.02 -24.24
N PRO A 94 -3.26 1.35 -23.34
CA PRO A 94 -2.95 1.86 -22.00
C PRO A 94 -2.18 0.88 -21.11
N VAL A 95 -2.36 -0.43 -21.31
CA VAL A 95 -1.69 -1.45 -20.50
C VAL A 95 -0.21 -1.51 -20.88
N VAL A 96 0.08 -1.57 -22.17
CA VAL A 96 1.45 -1.55 -22.68
C VAL A 96 2.15 -0.24 -22.30
N ALA A 97 1.50 0.91 -22.47
CA ALA A 97 2.08 2.20 -22.09
C ALA A 97 2.44 2.28 -20.58
N ALA A 98 1.59 1.72 -19.71
CA ALA A 98 1.85 1.67 -18.28
C ALA A 98 3.02 0.74 -17.91
N GLU A 99 3.17 -0.39 -18.61
CA GLU A 99 4.32 -1.29 -18.46
C GLU A 99 5.62 -0.65 -18.96
N THR A 100 5.60 -0.01 -20.14
CA THR A 100 6.75 0.73 -20.68
C THR A 100 7.19 1.82 -19.71
N GLU A 101 6.27 2.60 -19.16
CA GLU A 101 6.63 3.65 -18.21
C GLU A 101 7.23 3.08 -16.91
N ARG A 102 6.76 1.91 -16.44
CA ARG A 102 7.37 1.21 -15.30
C ARG A 102 8.75 0.67 -15.62
N ALA A 103 8.95 0.10 -16.81
CA ALA A 103 10.26 -0.33 -17.27
C ALA A 103 11.24 0.86 -17.31
N GLU A 104 10.84 1.98 -17.91
CA GLU A 104 11.65 3.20 -17.91
C GLU A 104 11.92 3.75 -16.51
N ALA A 105 10.92 3.74 -15.61
CA ALA A 105 11.11 4.18 -14.24
C ALA A 105 12.13 3.28 -13.49
N ARG A 106 12.07 1.96 -13.70
CA ARG A 106 13.05 1.01 -13.18
C ARG A 106 14.45 1.30 -13.73
N THR A 107 14.58 1.49 -15.04
CA THR A 107 15.86 1.84 -15.67
C THR A 107 16.40 3.18 -15.19
N ARG A 108 15.56 4.22 -15.09
CA ARG A 108 15.96 5.52 -14.52
C ARG A 108 16.46 5.38 -13.10
N MET A 109 15.77 4.59 -12.25
CA MET A 109 16.21 4.35 -10.88
C MET A 109 17.48 3.51 -10.80
N ALA A 110 17.67 2.54 -11.70
CA ALA A 110 18.90 1.78 -11.81
C ALA A 110 20.07 2.69 -12.20
N ASN A 111 19.91 3.51 -13.24
CA ASN A 111 20.93 4.47 -13.68
C ASN A 111 21.26 5.49 -12.58
N LEU A 112 20.25 5.97 -11.86
CA LEU A 112 20.43 6.87 -10.72
C LEU A 112 21.16 6.25 -9.52
N ARG A 113 21.20 4.91 -9.42
CA ARG A 113 21.93 4.16 -8.40
C ARG A 113 23.34 3.79 -8.86
N SER A 114 23.51 3.52 -10.15
CA SER A 114 24.82 3.18 -10.73
C SER A 114 25.70 4.40 -11.02
N ASP A 115 25.13 5.61 -11.06
CA ASP A 115 25.86 6.86 -11.26
C ASP A 115 26.87 7.10 -10.10
N PRO A 116 28.19 6.93 -10.36
CA PRO A 116 29.21 7.07 -9.34
C PRO A 116 29.40 8.53 -8.93
N GLU A 117 29.15 9.51 -9.82
CA GLU A 117 29.22 10.92 -9.44
C GLU A 117 28.17 11.26 -8.41
N ARG A 118 26.99 10.64 -8.50
CA ARG A 118 25.95 10.82 -7.50
C ARG A 118 26.36 10.20 -6.16
N ALA A 119 27.03 9.06 -6.16
CA ALA A 119 27.59 8.47 -4.94
C ALA A 119 28.66 9.39 -4.31
N VAL A 120 29.52 10.00 -5.12
CA VAL A 120 30.55 10.95 -4.68
C VAL A 120 29.92 12.25 -4.15
N ARG A 121 28.95 12.85 -4.87
CA ARG A 121 28.24 14.08 -4.45
C ARG A 121 27.36 13.87 -3.23
N SER A 122 26.80 12.67 -3.08
CA SER A 122 26.00 12.34 -1.89
C SER A 122 26.86 12.07 -0.67
N GLY A 123 28.17 11.87 -0.86
CA GLY A 123 29.12 11.48 0.18
C GLY A 123 28.70 10.18 0.90
N PRO A 124 29.57 9.60 1.73
CA PRO A 124 29.06 8.84 2.86
C PRO A 124 28.19 9.81 3.65
N VAL A 125 26.87 9.62 3.62
CA VAL A 125 25.98 10.40 4.46
C VAL A 125 26.43 10.12 5.89
N GLU A 126 27.15 11.07 6.50
CA GLU A 126 27.64 11.07 7.89
C GLU A 126 26.49 11.05 8.92
N ARG A 127 25.31 10.55 8.54
CA ARG A 127 24.11 10.44 9.38
C ARG A 127 24.32 9.51 10.57
N THR A 128 25.22 8.53 10.48
CA THR A 128 25.53 7.64 11.60
C THR A 128 26.52 8.29 12.56
N VAL A 129 27.63 8.86 12.09
CA VAL A 129 28.68 9.38 13.00
C VAL A 129 28.22 10.65 13.73
N ARG A 130 27.52 11.58 13.06
CA ARG A 130 26.97 12.77 13.76
C ARG A 130 25.83 12.43 14.72
N SER A 131 25.05 11.37 14.45
CA SER A 131 23.97 10.99 15.38
C SER A 131 24.49 10.22 16.59
N THR A 132 25.50 9.34 16.42
CA THR A 132 26.14 8.68 17.57
C THR A 132 26.93 9.66 18.42
N GLN A 133 27.71 10.57 17.82
CA GLN A 133 28.42 11.61 18.59
C GLN A 133 27.48 12.57 19.32
N PHE A 134 26.32 12.90 18.72
CA PHE A 134 25.31 13.72 19.39
C PHE A 134 24.67 12.99 20.57
N VAL A 135 24.36 11.69 20.42
CA VAL A 135 23.82 10.86 21.50
C VAL A 135 24.85 10.65 22.60
N GLU A 136 26.10 10.35 22.26
CA GLU A 136 27.20 10.18 23.22
C GLU A 136 27.48 11.48 24.00
N ARG A 137 27.52 12.64 23.32
CA ARG A 137 27.65 13.94 24.01
C ARG A 137 26.46 14.26 24.91
N ALA A 138 25.24 13.92 24.47
CA ALA A 138 24.05 14.13 25.29
C ALA A 138 24.06 13.23 26.54
N LEU A 139 24.48 11.97 26.42
CA LEU A 139 24.59 11.06 27.55
C LEU A 139 25.70 11.50 28.51
N ALA A 140 26.88 11.87 28.00
CA ALA A 140 27.97 12.39 28.82
C ALA A 140 27.59 13.68 29.58
N LEU A 141 26.79 14.56 28.96
CA LEU A 141 26.26 15.74 29.63
C LEU A 141 25.31 15.35 30.79
N VAL A 142 24.40 14.40 30.56
CA VAL A 142 23.47 13.93 31.59
C VAL A 142 24.20 13.25 32.77
N GLU A 143 25.29 12.54 32.50
CA GLU A 143 26.12 11.95 33.56
C GLU A 143 26.78 12.99 34.46
N GLN A 144 27.13 14.17 33.92
CA GLN A 144 27.76 15.27 34.67
C GLN A 144 26.77 16.14 35.45
N MET A 145 25.47 16.02 35.19
CA MET A 145 24.43 16.82 35.84
C MET A 145 24.04 16.22 37.20
N ASP A 146 23.78 17.09 38.18
CA ASP A 146 23.17 16.69 39.45
C ASP A 146 21.67 16.38 39.29
N ASP A 147 21.05 15.84 40.34
CA ASP A 147 19.65 15.41 40.27
C ASP A 147 18.67 16.57 39.99
N GLY A 148 18.97 17.79 40.46
CA GLY A 148 18.15 18.97 40.21
C GLY A 148 18.28 19.47 38.77
N GLU A 149 19.50 19.49 38.24
CA GLU A 149 19.78 19.84 36.85
C GLU A 149 19.14 18.83 35.88
N ARG A 150 19.16 17.53 36.21
CA ARG A 150 18.50 16.48 35.41
C ARG A 150 17.00 16.68 35.33
N GLU A 151 16.36 17.05 36.44
CA GLU A 151 14.92 17.31 36.47
C GLU A 151 14.56 18.56 35.63
N GLU A 152 15.38 19.61 35.70
CA GLU A 152 15.23 20.80 34.86
C GLU A 152 15.46 20.48 33.36
N PHE A 153 16.41 19.60 33.05
CA PHE A 153 16.66 19.15 31.68
C PHE A 153 15.48 18.37 31.11
N ILE A 154 14.92 17.42 31.87
CA ILE A 154 13.75 16.62 31.47
C ILE A 154 12.53 17.52 31.23
N THR A 155 12.31 18.52 32.10
CA THR A 155 11.17 19.45 31.98
C THR A 155 11.31 20.44 30.81
N LYS A 156 12.54 20.81 30.44
CA LYS A 156 12.84 21.70 29.30
C LYS A 156 12.96 20.99 27.95
N LEU A 157 13.08 19.66 27.91
CA LEU A 157 13.05 18.94 26.65
C LEU A 157 11.72 19.26 25.95
N PRO A 158 11.76 19.89 24.75
CA PRO A 158 10.53 20.19 24.05
C PRO A 158 9.81 18.87 23.84
N ASP A 159 8.64 18.72 24.44
CA ASP A 159 7.80 17.57 24.21
C ASP A 159 7.41 17.60 22.74
N LYS A 160 8.23 16.94 21.90
CA LYS A 160 8.03 16.91 20.44
C LYS A 160 6.71 16.21 20.07
N ARG A 161 5.96 15.70 21.06
CA ARG A 161 4.60 15.18 20.91
C ARG A 161 3.52 16.27 20.98
N ARG A 162 3.83 17.45 21.55
CA ARG A 162 2.99 18.64 21.43
C ARG A 162 3.37 19.35 20.15
N GLY A 163 2.50 19.26 19.15
CA GLY A 163 2.59 20.14 17.99
C GLY A 163 2.61 21.61 18.45
N LYS A 164 3.10 22.51 17.59
CA LYS A 164 3.19 23.96 17.84
C LYS A 164 1.86 24.61 18.27
N ASP A 165 0.78 23.87 18.05
CA ASP A 165 -0.63 24.13 18.32
C ASP A 165 -1.13 23.62 19.69
N GLY A 166 -0.27 23.09 20.56
CA GLY A 166 -0.64 22.65 21.92
C GLY A 166 -1.56 21.42 21.98
N LYS A 167 -1.93 20.88 20.81
CA LYS A 167 -2.74 19.68 20.69
C LYS A 167 -1.87 18.46 20.95
N SER A 168 -2.15 17.77 22.05
CA SER A 168 -1.67 16.42 22.32
C SER A 168 -2.20 15.50 21.24
N TYR A 169 -1.34 15.09 20.30
CA TYR A 169 -1.69 14.01 19.38
C TYR A 169 -1.81 12.72 20.21
N PRO A 170 -2.88 11.92 20.07
CA PRO A 170 -2.97 10.64 20.76
C PRO A 170 -1.72 9.83 20.41
N ALA A 171 -1.11 9.22 21.43
CA ALA A 171 0.06 8.38 21.28
C ALA A 171 -0.23 7.38 20.16
N LYS A 172 0.25 7.66 18.94
CA LYS A 172 0.24 6.68 17.87
C LYS A 172 1.06 5.53 18.43
N PHE A 173 0.39 4.42 18.72
CA PHE A 173 0.96 3.16 19.18
C PHE A 173 2.43 3.12 18.83
N THR A 174 3.30 3.31 19.84
CA THR A 174 4.69 2.92 19.72
C THR A 174 4.60 1.47 19.29
N LYS A 175 4.87 1.19 18.01
CA LYS A 175 4.90 -0.17 17.50
C LYS A 175 5.77 -0.92 18.50
N ALA A 176 5.19 -1.86 19.23
CA ALA A 176 5.91 -2.72 20.16
C ALA A 176 7.20 -3.10 19.45
N SER A 177 8.34 -2.85 20.10
CA SER A 177 9.63 -3.23 19.55
C SER A 177 9.47 -4.67 19.08
N LYS A 178 9.59 -4.89 17.76
CA LYS A 178 9.47 -6.25 17.24
C LYS A 178 10.40 -7.11 18.09
N PRO A 179 9.92 -8.20 18.70
CA PRO A 179 10.78 -9.06 19.49
C PRO A 179 12.01 -9.36 18.63
N LYS A 180 13.18 -9.20 19.24
CA LYS A 180 14.48 -9.56 18.65
C LYS A 180 14.27 -10.94 18.05
N ARG A 181 14.22 -11.04 16.72
CA ARG A 181 13.97 -12.33 16.04
C ARG A 181 15.02 -13.29 16.59
N ALA A 182 14.55 -14.34 17.27
CA ALA A 182 15.41 -15.43 17.65
C ALA A 182 16.21 -15.83 16.41
N ARG A 183 17.52 -16.00 16.60
CA ARG A 183 18.43 -16.46 15.55
C ARG A 183 17.79 -17.69 14.92
N ALA A 184 17.44 -17.59 13.64
CA ALA A 184 16.76 -18.66 12.94
C ALA A 184 17.55 -19.95 13.14
N GLU A 185 16.86 -21.01 13.54
CA GLU A 185 17.40 -22.36 13.44
C GLU A 185 17.91 -22.60 12.01
N PRO A 186 18.89 -23.49 11.81
CA PRO A 186 19.46 -23.75 10.49
C PRO A 186 18.33 -23.99 9.50
N ASP A 187 18.26 -23.16 8.45
CA ASP A 187 17.19 -23.19 7.44
C ASP A 187 17.02 -24.64 6.96
N ALA A 188 15.90 -25.26 7.31
CA ALA A 188 15.39 -26.38 6.53
C ALA A 188 15.41 -25.92 5.07
N SER A 189 15.90 -26.77 4.16
CA SER A 189 16.00 -26.43 2.74
C SER A 189 14.68 -25.82 2.29
N ILE A 190 14.70 -24.83 1.40
CA ILE A 190 13.46 -24.23 0.87
C ILE A 190 12.55 -25.32 0.31
N GLU A 191 13.14 -26.37 -0.27
CA GLU A 191 12.45 -27.59 -0.70
C GLU A 191 11.72 -28.27 0.47
N ASP A 192 12.31 -28.37 1.65
CA ASP A 192 11.66 -28.92 2.85
C ASP A 192 10.51 -28.03 3.34
N GLN A 193 10.65 -26.71 3.22
CA GLN A 193 9.58 -25.76 3.59
C GLN A 193 8.41 -25.86 2.60
N ILE A 194 8.70 -25.96 1.30
CA ILE A 194 7.69 -26.18 0.26
C ILE A 194 7.01 -27.53 0.47
N ASN A 195 7.78 -28.60 0.63
CA ASN A 195 7.25 -29.95 0.81
C ASN A 195 6.41 -30.07 2.08
N ARG A 196 6.81 -29.39 3.17
CA ARG A 196 6.03 -29.31 4.41
C ARG A 196 4.72 -28.56 4.18
N ASN A 197 4.76 -27.37 3.59
CA ASN A 197 3.55 -26.59 3.31
C ASN A 197 2.59 -27.31 2.35
N THR A 198 3.12 -28.01 1.33
CA THR A 198 2.32 -28.82 0.41
C THR A 198 1.65 -29.98 1.13
N ARG A 199 2.37 -30.67 2.05
CA ARG A 199 1.79 -31.73 2.89
C ARG A 199 0.71 -31.20 3.82
N GLU A 200 1.00 -30.12 4.55
CA GLU A 200 0.01 -29.48 5.45
C GLU A 200 -1.23 -29.02 4.70
N LEU A 201 -1.08 -28.52 3.47
CA LEU A 201 -2.21 -28.15 2.64
C LEU A 201 -3.00 -29.37 2.15
N SER A 202 -2.31 -30.43 1.73
CA SER A 202 -2.97 -31.69 1.32
C SER A 202 -3.75 -32.28 2.48
N ASP A 203 -3.11 -32.48 3.64
CA ASP A 203 -3.74 -33.03 4.84
C ASP A 203 -4.95 -32.18 5.28
N PHE A 204 -4.83 -30.85 5.16
CA PHE A 204 -5.95 -29.97 5.44
C PHE A 204 -7.09 -30.14 4.43
N ILE A 205 -6.79 -30.20 3.13
CA ILE A 205 -7.78 -30.37 2.06
C ILE A 205 -8.46 -31.72 2.21
N ASP A 206 -7.71 -32.80 2.43
CA ASP A 206 -8.23 -34.15 2.61
C ASP A 206 -9.12 -34.22 3.85
N GLY A 207 -8.65 -33.73 5.00
CA GLY A 207 -9.47 -33.66 6.20
C GLY A 207 -10.68 -32.72 6.07
N TYR A 208 -10.58 -31.68 5.25
CA TYR A 208 -11.72 -30.82 4.93
C TYR A 208 -12.74 -31.55 4.04
N CYS A 209 -12.28 -32.23 2.98
CA CYS A 209 -13.10 -33.04 2.09
C CYS A 209 -13.84 -34.12 2.87
N GLU A 210 -13.16 -34.88 3.74
CA GLU A 210 -13.78 -35.89 4.61
C GLU A 210 -14.86 -35.29 5.53
N ARG A 211 -14.54 -34.18 6.21
CA ARG A 211 -15.52 -33.47 7.06
C ARG A 211 -16.70 -32.97 6.26
N THR A 212 -16.46 -32.45 5.05
CA THR A 212 -17.55 -32.03 4.18
C THR A 212 -18.33 -33.21 3.65
N GLU A 213 -17.73 -34.31 3.22
CA GLU A 213 -18.47 -35.48 2.75
C GLU A 213 -19.34 -36.07 3.84
N GLY A 214 -18.83 -36.21 5.06
CA GLY A 214 -19.62 -36.60 6.23
C GLY A 214 -20.75 -35.61 6.51
N TRP A 215 -20.45 -34.31 6.51
CA TRP A 215 -21.46 -33.27 6.75
C TRP A 215 -22.50 -33.16 5.63
N PHE A 216 -22.10 -33.31 4.36
CA PHE A 216 -22.98 -33.33 3.18
C PHE A 216 -23.86 -34.58 3.17
N ALA A 217 -23.36 -35.72 3.64
CA ALA A 217 -24.14 -36.94 3.79
C ALA A 217 -25.26 -36.75 4.83
N GLU A 218 -24.98 -36.01 5.92
CA GLU A 218 -25.93 -35.72 6.99
C GLU A 218 -26.88 -34.53 6.70
N HIS A 219 -26.41 -33.51 5.97
CA HIS A 219 -27.08 -32.20 5.84
C HIS A 219 -27.32 -31.76 4.39
N ARG A 220 -27.46 -32.71 3.45
CA ARG A 220 -27.56 -32.48 1.99
C ARG A 220 -28.55 -31.40 1.54
N ALA A 221 -29.59 -31.13 2.34
CA ALA A 221 -30.63 -30.14 2.06
C ALA A 221 -30.40 -28.75 2.69
N ALA A 222 -29.40 -28.57 3.56
CA ALA A 222 -29.28 -27.41 4.45
C ALA A 222 -28.06 -26.51 4.19
N ILE A 223 -27.32 -26.73 3.09
CA ILE A 223 -26.20 -25.86 2.76
C ILE A 223 -26.73 -24.58 2.14
N ASP A 224 -26.97 -23.61 3.00
CA ASP A 224 -27.32 -22.27 2.58
C ASP A 224 -26.18 -21.61 1.77
N ILE A 225 -26.53 -20.49 1.16
CA ILE A 225 -25.63 -19.72 0.31
C ILE A 225 -24.43 -19.20 1.13
N GLU A 226 -24.58 -19.03 2.44
CA GLU A 226 -23.57 -18.49 3.35
C GLU A 226 -22.46 -19.51 3.64
N GLY A 227 -22.81 -20.78 3.86
CA GLY A 227 -21.85 -21.87 4.02
C GLY A 227 -20.98 -22.07 2.77
N LYS A 228 -21.61 -22.03 1.58
CA LYS A 228 -20.88 -22.08 0.29
C LYS A 228 -19.94 -20.89 0.12
N GLY A 229 -20.39 -19.70 0.53
CA GLY A 229 -19.58 -18.48 0.48
C GLY A 229 -18.34 -18.55 1.39
N SER A 230 -18.48 -19.11 2.59
CA SER A 230 -17.38 -19.25 3.56
C SER A 230 -16.32 -20.22 3.05
N LEU A 231 -16.72 -21.36 2.47
CA LEU A 231 -15.82 -22.31 1.83
C LEU A 231 -15.03 -21.67 0.68
N LEU A 232 -15.72 -20.99 -0.24
CA LEU A 232 -15.06 -20.34 -1.37
C LEU A 232 -14.03 -19.30 -0.90
N ARG A 233 -14.35 -18.47 0.09
CA ARG A 233 -13.40 -17.48 0.65
C ARG A 233 -12.15 -18.14 1.22
N PHE A 234 -12.32 -19.27 1.91
CA PHE A 234 -11.18 -20.01 2.45
C PHE A 234 -10.28 -20.56 1.33
N LEU A 235 -10.86 -21.23 0.33
CA LEU A 235 -10.11 -21.75 -0.82
C LEU A 235 -9.34 -20.64 -1.56
N TYR A 236 -9.99 -19.50 -1.80
CA TYR A 236 -9.33 -18.35 -2.42
C TYR A 236 -8.17 -17.81 -1.57
N SER A 237 -8.32 -17.76 -0.24
CA SER A 237 -7.24 -17.31 0.64
C SER A 237 -6.05 -18.27 0.66
N SER A 238 -6.30 -19.57 0.56
CA SER A 238 -5.25 -20.59 0.52
C SER A 238 -4.51 -20.57 -0.82
N ALA A 239 -5.24 -20.41 -1.94
CA ALA A 239 -4.65 -20.23 -3.27
C ALA A 239 -3.76 -18.98 -3.35
N ASP A 240 -4.19 -17.83 -2.80
CA ASP A 240 -3.38 -16.61 -2.79
C ASP A 240 -2.06 -16.80 -2.01
N LYS A 241 -2.10 -17.51 -0.88
CA LYS A 241 -0.88 -17.81 -0.10
C LYS A 241 0.09 -18.69 -0.89
N LEU A 242 -0.40 -19.73 -1.57
CA LEU A 242 0.43 -20.58 -2.42
C LEU A 242 1.06 -19.79 -3.56
N MET A 243 0.29 -18.95 -4.24
CA MET A 243 0.77 -18.14 -5.36
C MET A 243 1.89 -17.19 -4.92
N ARG A 244 1.80 -16.59 -3.73
CA ARG A 244 2.87 -15.75 -3.17
C ARG A 244 4.13 -16.53 -2.84
N LEU A 245 4.01 -17.76 -2.32
CA LEU A 245 5.15 -18.62 -2.06
C LEU A 245 5.84 -19.05 -3.35
N ALA A 246 5.07 -19.36 -4.40
CA ALA A 246 5.61 -19.64 -5.72
C ALA A 246 6.35 -18.44 -6.32
N GLN A 247 5.76 -17.24 -6.26
CA GLN A 247 6.44 -16.02 -6.74
C GLN A 247 7.75 -15.74 -5.97
N ALA A 248 7.76 -15.95 -4.65
CA ALA A 248 8.97 -15.77 -3.84
C ALA A 248 10.07 -16.78 -4.18
N LEU A 249 9.72 -17.94 -4.76
CA LEU A 249 10.66 -18.90 -5.29
C LEU A 249 11.23 -18.42 -6.64
N ASP A 250 10.38 -17.93 -7.54
CA ASP A 250 10.79 -17.42 -8.87
C ASP A 250 11.67 -16.16 -8.79
N ASP A 251 11.48 -15.31 -7.77
CA ASP A 251 12.22 -14.06 -7.59
C ASP A 251 13.67 -14.26 -7.07
N ARG A 252 14.08 -15.49 -6.73
CA ARG A 252 15.42 -15.83 -6.20
C ARG A 252 16.33 -16.43 -7.25
#